data_AF-A0A2K5Q685-F1
#
_entry.id   AF-A0A2K5Q685-F1
#
_cell.length_a   1.000
_cell.length_b   1.000
_cell.length_c   1.000
_cell.angle_alpha   90.00
_cell.angle_beta   90.00
_cell.angle_gamma   90.00
#
_symmetry.space_group_name_H-M   'P 1'
#
loop_
_entity.id
_entity.type
_entity.pdbx_description
1 polymer ?
#
loop_
_entity_poly.entity_id
_entity_poly.type
_entity_poly.pdbx_seq_one_letter_code
_entity_poly.pdbx_strand_id
1 'polypeptide(L)'
;MGRVIRGQRQGAGSHRKGAAHPRAVDFAERHGYIKGIGIHTGQFVYCGEKAQLNIGNVLPVGTMPEGTIVCCLETVTKKTRAKLPSGSKKAISSANRAVVGVVAGRGRIVKPILKAGRAYHKYKAKRNRWPRVRGVAMHPVEHPFGGGNHQHIGKPSTIRRAAPAGRKVGLIAARRTRRLRGTKAVQEKEN
;
A
#
# COMPACT_ATOMS: atom_id res chain seq x y z
N MET A 1 12.60 25.24 18.81
CA MET A 1 11.22 25.75 18.84
C MET A 1 10.40 25.03 17.77
N GLY A 2 9.38 24.27 18.15
CA GLY A 2 8.63 23.40 17.25
C GLY A 2 7.78 24.21 16.26
N ARG A 3 7.79 23.84 14.98
CA ARG A 3 6.91 24.43 13.96
C ARG A 3 5.48 23.96 14.19
N VAL A 4 4.58 24.90 14.46
CA VAL A 4 3.13 24.66 14.59
C VAL A 4 2.56 24.43 13.20
N ILE A 5 2.16 23.19 12.90
CA ILE A 5 1.43 22.89 11.67
C ILE A 5 -0.04 23.23 11.95
N ARG A 6 -0.47 24.45 11.59
CA ARG A 6 -1.90 24.80 11.56
C ARG A 6 -2.55 24.00 10.45
N GLY A 7 -3.21 22.89 10.81
CA GLY A 7 -3.98 22.08 9.88
C GLY A 7 -5.13 22.91 9.29
N GLN A 8 -4.90 23.41 8.08
CA GLN A 8 -5.84 23.67 6.98
C GLN A 8 -7.18 24.36 7.34
N ARG A 9 -7.41 25.53 6.71
CA ARG A 9 -8.70 26.24 6.70
C ARG A 9 -9.86 25.29 6.38
N GLN A 10 -10.98 25.50 7.08
CA GLN A 10 -12.27 24.85 6.84
C GLN A 10 -12.64 24.93 5.35
N GLY A 11 -12.69 23.77 4.69
CA GLY A 11 -13.23 23.61 3.36
C GLY A 11 -13.93 22.25 3.29
N ALA A 12 -15.02 22.19 2.52
CA ALA A 12 -15.91 21.03 2.43
C ALA A 12 -15.15 19.72 2.14
N GLY A 13 -15.22 18.77 3.07
CA GLY A 13 -14.89 17.34 2.90
C GLY A 13 -13.59 17.01 2.15
N SER A 14 -12.50 16.76 2.88
CA SER A 14 -11.19 16.33 2.35
C SER A 14 -11.15 14.87 1.85
N HIS A 15 -12.12 14.44 1.04
CA HIS A 15 -12.13 13.10 0.43
C HIS A 15 -11.66 13.15 -1.03
N ARG A 16 -10.36 12.92 -1.27
CA ARG A 16 -9.81 12.89 -2.63
C ARG A 16 -10.28 11.64 -3.41
N LYS A 17 -11.04 11.84 -4.49
CA LYS A 17 -11.38 10.80 -5.47
C LYS A 17 -10.49 11.01 -6.72
N GLY A 18 -9.53 10.13 -7.01
CA GLY A 18 -8.78 10.23 -8.28
C GLY A 18 -7.36 9.63 -8.30
N ALA A 19 -6.80 9.51 -9.51
CA ALA A 19 -5.38 9.27 -9.75
C ALA A 19 -4.57 10.47 -9.24
N ALA A 20 -3.33 10.25 -8.80
CA ALA A 20 -2.46 11.33 -8.35
C ALA A 20 -2.08 12.25 -9.51
N HIS A 21 -2.85 13.33 -9.72
CA HIS A 21 -2.43 14.45 -10.55
C HIS A 21 -1.62 15.44 -9.70
N PRO A 22 -0.53 16.02 -10.24
CA PRO A 22 0.18 17.12 -9.61
C PRO A 22 -0.74 18.35 -9.59
N ARG A 23 -1.19 18.72 -8.38
CA ARG A 23 -1.75 20.02 -8.03
C ARG A 23 -0.80 20.67 -7.04
N ALA A 24 -0.98 21.96 -6.74
CA ALA A 24 -0.34 22.58 -5.60
C ALA A 24 -0.69 21.78 -4.34
N VAL A 25 0.29 20.99 -3.92
CA VAL A 25 0.18 20.02 -2.84
C VAL A 25 -0.02 20.83 -1.55
N ASP A 26 -0.95 20.44 -0.67
CA ASP A 26 -1.07 21.11 0.63
C ASP A 26 0.14 20.78 1.51
N PHE A 27 0.37 21.54 2.59
CA PHE A 27 1.57 21.35 3.42
C PHE A 27 1.67 19.92 3.98
N ALA A 28 0.53 19.30 4.29
CA ALA A 28 0.44 17.93 4.77
C ALA A 28 0.85 16.91 3.67
N GLU A 29 0.31 17.04 2.46
CA GLU A 29 0.65 16.17 1.33
C GLU A 29 2.09 16.42 0.82
N ARG A 30 2.66 17.64 0.94
CA ARG A 30 4.05 17.95 0.54
C ARG A 30 5.07 17.23 1.41
N HIS A 31 4.69 16.93 2.66
CA HIS A 31 5.56 16.34 3.66
C HIS A 31 5.09 14.94 4.08
N GLY A 32 4.17 14.31 3.33
CA GLY A 32 3.79 12.90 3.51
C GLY A 32 2.89 12.60 4.71
N TYR A 33 2.21 13.60 5.29
CA TYR A 33 1.29 13.40 6.41
C TYR A 33 -0.02 12.76 5.94
N ILE A 34 -0.24 11.50 6.32
CA ILE A 34 -1.51 10.79 6.11
C ILE A 34 -2.32 10.86 7.41
N LYS A 35 -3.62 11.15 7.29
CA LYS A 35 -4.52 11.20 8.45
C LYS A 35 -4.58 9.85 9.17
N GLY A 36 -4.15 9.83 10.43
CA GLY A 36 -4.34 8.71 11.35
C GLY A 36 -5.77 8.61 11.88
N ILE A 37 -6.17 7.43 12.34
CA ILE A 37 -7.42 7.23 13.10
C ILE A 37 -7.36 8.08 14.37
N GLY A 38 -8.45 8.76 14.72
CA GLY A 38 -8.54 9.59 15.93
C GLY A 38 -8.07 11.04 15.77
N ILE A 39 -7.49 11.40 14.62
CA ILE A 39 -7.11 12.79 14.33
C ILE A 39 -8.36 13.60 13.93
N HIS A 40 -8.58 14.75 14.57
CA HIS A 40 -9.69 15.66 14.27
C HIS A 40 -9.21 17.05 13.82
N THR A 41 -10.10 17.80 13.16
CA THR A 41 -9.79 19.17 12.71
C THR A 41 -9.60 20.07 13.93
N GLY A 42 -8.53 20.87 13.95
CA GLY A 42 -8.19 21.73 15.09
C GLY A 42 -7.28 21.06 16.14
N GLN A 43 -7.00 19.76 16.02
CA GLN A 43 -6.03 19.09 16.88
C GLN A 43 -4.60 19.59 16.62
N PHE A 44 -3.85 19.89 17.68
CA PHE A 44 -2.42 20.18 17.58
C PHE A 44 -1.63 18.90 17.31
N VAL A 45 -0.81 18.93 16.26
CA VAL A 45 0.11 17.85 15.89
C VAL A 45 1.54 18.33 16.10
N TYR A 46 2.30 17.55 16.87
CA TYR A 46 3.70 17.84 17.19
C TYR A 46 4.64 16.93 16.39
N CYS A 47 5.71 17.51 15.85
CA CYS A 47 6.73 16.80 15.10
C CYS A 47 8.11 17.11 15.69
N GLY A 48 8.80 16.07 16.18
CA GLY A 48 10.14 16.19 16.73
C GLY A 48 10.44 15.17 17.83
N GLU A 49 11.71 15.11 18.23
CA GLU A 49 12.21 14.18 19.25
C GLU A 49 11.56 14.38 20.63
N LYS A 50 11.25 15.64 20.97
CA LYS A 50 10.62 16.03 22.25
C LYS A 50 9.09 16.02 22.22
N ALA A 51 8.47 15.59 21.13
CA ALA A 51 7.01 15.50 21.08
C ALA A 51 6.52 14.38 22.02
N GLN A 52 5.32 14.55 22.58
CA GLN A 52 4.71 13.50 23.40
C GLN A 52 4.18 12.35 22.51
N LEU A 53 4.10 11.15 23.08
CA LEU A 53 3.61 9.95 22.40
C LEU A 53 2.06 9.96 22.29
N ASN A 54 1.53 10.83 21.44
CA ASN A 54 0.10 10.94 21.18
C ASN A 54 -0.22 10.56 19.73
N ILE A 55 -1.42 10.03 19.51
CA ILE A 55 -1.88 9.66 18.16
C ILE A 55 -1.87 10.88 17.25
N GLY A 56 -1.20 10.74 16.10
CA GLY A 56 -1.01 11.80 15.11
C GLY A 56 0.31 12.56 15.22
N ASN A 57 1.02 12.49 16.34
CA ASN A 57 2.35 13.08 16.47
C ASN A 57 3.39 12.30 15.67
N VAL A 58 4.48 13.00 15.33
CA VAL A 58 5.60 12.45 14.57
C VAL A 58 6.87 12.50 15.40
N LEU A 59 7.41 11.33 15.70
CA LEU A 59 8.62 11.17 16.49
C LEU A 59 9.62 10.26 15.76
N PRO A 60 10.92 10.34 16.05
CA PRO A 60 11.89 9.32 15.69
C PRO A 60 11.49 7.97 16.28
N VAL A 61 11.63 6.88 15.52
CA VAL A 61 11.26 5.54 16.03
C VAL A 61 12.12 5.06 17.18
N GLY A 62 13.33 5.61 17.35
CA GLY A 62 14.21 5.30 18.47
C GLY A 62 13.74 5.84 19.82
N THR A 63 12.91 6.89 19.84
CA THR A 63 12.38 7.46 21.09
C THR A 63 11.04 6.86 21.49
N MET A 64 10.42 6.07 20.62
CA MET A 64 9.16 5.40 20.90
C MET A 64 9.40 4.08 21.66
N PRO A 65 8.52 3.69 22.59
CA PRO A 65 8.59 2.38 23.22
C PRO A 65 8.30 1.27 22.21
N GLU A 66 8.88 0.09 22.45
CA GLU A 66 8.64 -1.09 21.62
C GLU A 66 7.15 -1.47 21.61
N GLY A 67 6.68 -2.03 20.49
CA GLY A 67 5.27 -2.37 20.32
C GLY A 67 4.37 -1.18 19.91
N THR A 68 4.90 0.05 19.86
CA THR A 68 4.15 1.20 19.36
C THR A 68 3.71 0.99 17.91
N ILE A 69 2.43 1.21 17.65
CA ILE A 69 1.87 1.13 16.30
C ILE A 69 2.11 2.45 15.58
N VAL A 70 2.78 2.39 14.44
CA VAL A 70 3.13 3.57 13.65
C VAL A 70 2.72 3.43 12.18
N CYS A 71 2.52 4.57 11.51
CA CYS A 71 2.31 4.66 10.08
C CYS A 71 3.23 5.69 9.41
N CYS A 72 3.31 5.66 8.08
CA CYS A 72 4.14 6.57 7.29
C CYS A 72 5.64 6.55 7.67
N LEU A 73 6.16 5.37 8.02
CA LEU A 73 7.55 5.19 8.40
C LEU A 73 8.52 5.47 7.25
N GLU A 74 9.50 6.34 7.47
CA GLU A 74 10.59 6.60 6.52
C GLU A 74 11.51 5.38 6.41
N THR A 75 12.00 5.08 5.19
CA THR A 75 12.84 3.89 4.93
C THR A 75 14.28 4.26 4.57
N VAL A 76 15.03 4.71 5.58
CA VAL A 76 16.50 4.81 5.55
C VAL A 76 17.11 3.85 6.59
N THR A 77 18.26 3.26 6.32
CA THR A 77 18.75 2.03 6.97
C THR A 77 19.47 2.20 8.32
N LYS A 78 19.27 1.16 9.18
CA LYS A 78 19.97 0.71 10.42
C LYS A 78 19.67 1.41 11.78
N LYS A 79 19.06 0.63 12.71
CA LYS A 79 19.20 0.56 14.20
C LYS A 79 17.90 0.19 14.97
N THR A 80 16.73 0.15 14.31
CA THR A 80 15.43 -0.29 14.88
C THR A 80 14.78 -1.37 14.00
N ARG A 81 14.19 -2.43 14.58
CA ARG A 81 13.47 -3.47 13.83
C ARG A 81 11.96 -3.20 13.87
N ALA A 82 11.34 -3.06 12.70
CA ALA A 82 9.89 -2.90 12.58
C ALA A 82 9.26 -4.05 11.79
N LYS A 83 8.03 -4.44 12.19
CA LYS A 83 7.21 -5.40 11.44
C LYS A 83 6.32 -4.64 10.46
N LEU A 84 6.51 -4.90 9.16
CA LEU A 84 5.71 -4.29 8.10
C LEU A 84 4.31 -4.93 8.01
N PRO A 85 3.32 -4.27 7.38
CA PRO A 85 1.98 -4.84 7.18
C PRO A 85 1.96 -6.14 6.37
N SER A 86 3.03 -6.43 5.61
CA SER A 86 3.22 -7.72 4.92
C SER A 86 3.57 -8.88 5.85
N GLY A 87 3.90 -8.60 7.11
CA GLY A 87 4.44 -9.54 8.10
C GLY A 87 5.97 -9.57 8.16
N SER A 88 6.65 -9.06 7.12
CA SER A 88 8.11 -9.05 7.04
C SER A 88 8.73 -8.10 8.06
N LYS A 89 9.81 -8.53 8.71
CA LYS A 89 10.62 -7.69 9.61
C LYS A 89 11.64 -6.92 8.79
N LYS A 90 11.84 -5.63 9.06
CA LYS A 90 12.85 -4.79 8.39
C LYS A 90 13.61 -3.96 9.41
N ALA A 91 14.93 -3.90 9.26
CA ALA A 91 15.78 -2.98 10.02
C ALA A 91 15.77 -1.58 9.38
N ILE A 92 15.54 -0.57 10.20
CA ILE A 92 15.27 0.83 9.82
C ILE A 92 16.07 1.73 10.77
N SER A 93 16.48 2.92 10.35
CA SER A 93 17.21 3.83 11.25
C SER A 93 16.35 4.32 12.40
N SER A 94 16.93 4.36 13.61
CA SER A 94 16.27 4.90 14.81
C SER A 94 15.96 6.39 14.70
N ALA A 95 16.69 7.10 13.84
CA ALA A 95 16.45 8.51 13.55
C ALA A 95 15.25 8.73 12.60
N ASN A 96 14.77 7.67 11.93
CA ASN A 96 13.66 7.80 11.01
C ASN A 96 12.39 8.15 11.76
N ARG A 97 11.61 9.05 11.16
CA ARG A 97 10.35 9.47 11.75
C ARG A 97 9.22 8.55 11.34
N ALA A 98 8.25 8.44 12.23
CA ALA A 98 6.98 7.80 11.97
C ALA A 98 5.85 8.56 12.65
N VAL A 99 4.66 8.47 12.07
CA VAL A 99 3.43 9.00 12.68
C VAL A 99 2.90 7.95 13.64
N VAL A 100 2.61 8.34 14.88
CA VAL A 100 2.01 7.45 15.88
C VAL A 100 0.56 7.15 15.50
N GLY A 101 0.23 5.86 15.43
CA GLY A 101 -1.11 5.35 15.17
C GLY A 101 -1.28 4.60 13.85
N VAL A 102 -2.54 4.32 13.52
CA VAL A 102 -2.96 3.57 12.34
C VAL A 102 -3.53 4.53 11.30
N VAL A 103 -3.27 4.27 10.01
CA VAL A 103 -3.87 5.03 8.90
C VAL A 103 -5.40 4.94 8.94
N ALA A 104 -6.08 6.08 8.79
CA ALA A 104 -7.54 6.14 8.73
C ALA A 104 -8.12 5.39 7.50
N GLY A 105 -9.38 4.96 7.60
CA GLY A 105 -10.09 4.30 6.50
C GLY A 105 -9.83 2.78 6.37
N ARG A 106 -9.38 2.13 7.45
CA ARG A 106 -9.31 0.65 7.54
C ARG A 106 -10.72 0.04 7.37
N GLY A 107 -10.79 -1.23 6.97
CA GLY A 107 -12.06 -1.95 6.81
C GLY A 107 -12.77 -1.73 5.45
N ARG A 108 -12.27 -0.84 4.60
CA ARG A 108 -12.83 -0.56 3.26
C ARG A 108 -13.01 -1.80 2.36
N ILE A 109 -12.22 -2.85 2.58
CA ILE A 109 -12.25 -4.09 1.79
C ILE A 109 -13.32 -5.08 2.28
N VAL A 110 -13.79 -4.94 3.53
CA VAL A 110 -14.81 -5.82 4.11
C VAL A 110 -16.12 -5.72 3.35
N LYS A 111 -16.48 -4.51 2.87
CA LYS A 111 -17.65 -4.31 2.02
C LYS A 111 -17.42 -4.89 0.61
N PRO A 112 -18.17 -5.93 0.20
CA PRO A 112 -18.02 -6.52 -1.12
C PRO A 112 -18.45 -5.54 -2.23
N ILE A 113 -17.83 -5.68 -3.40
CA ILE A 113 -18.23 -4.96 -4.61
C ILE A 113 -19.29 -5.80 -5.31
N LEU A 114 -20.55 -5.44 -5.14
CA LEU A 114 -21.70 -6.22 -5.59
C LEU A 114 -22.09 -5.99 -7.07
N LYS A 115 -21.66 -4.88 -7.68
CA LYS A 115 -22.05 -4.50 -9.05
C LYS A 115 -20.85 -4.02 -9.86
N ALA A 116 -20.84 -4.31 -11.17
CA ALA A 116 -19.81 -3.86 -12.10
C ALA A 116 -19.69 -2.33 -12.13
N GLY A 117 -20.79 -1.58 -12.07
CA GLY A 117 -20.77 -0.11 -12.02
C GLY A 117 -19.97 0.46 -10.83
N ARG A 118 -20.02 -0.19 -9.65
CA ARG A 118 -19.18 0.21 -8.50
C ARG A 118 -17.70 -0.05 -8.76
N ALA A 119 -17.36 -1.13 -9.48
CA ALA A 119 -15.98 -1.39 -9.91
C ALA A 119 -15.52 -0.36 -10.96
N TYR A 120 -16.37 -0.03 -11.94
CA TYR A 120 -16.10 1.00 -12.95
C TYR A 120 -15.69 2.33 -12.30
N HIS A 121 -16.52 2.89 -11.41
CA HIS A 121 -16.21 4.17 -10.75
C HIS A 121 -14.94 4.09 -9.88
N LYS A 122 -14.66 2.93 -9.26
CA LYS A 122 -13.44 2.71 -8.48
C LYS A 122 -12.18 2.74 -9.34
N TYR A 123 -12.21 2.18 -10.55
CA TYR A 123 -11.05 2.15 -11.46
C TYR A 123 -10.95 3.41 -12.32
N LYS A 124 -12.07 4.07 -12.65
CA LYS A 124 -12.11 5.41 -13.28
C LYS A 124 -11.33 6.43 -12.46
N ALA A 125 -11.49 6.39 -11.14
CA ALA A 125 -10.74 7.24 -10.21
C ALA A 125 -9.29 6.77 -9.95
N LYS A 126 -8.74 5.79 -10.69
CA LYS A 126 -7.38 5.29 -10.47
C LYS A 126 -6.58 5.26 -11.77
N ARG A 127 -6.74 4.22 -12.56
CA ARG A 127 -6.06 4.06 -13.84
C ARG A 127 -6.88 3.12 -14.71
N ASN A 128 -6.69 3.24 -16.02
CA ASN A 128 -7.33 2.38 -16.99
C ASN A 128 -6.75 0.95 -16.92
N ARG A 129 -7.35 0.11 -16.07
CA ARG A 129 -6.99 -1.31 -15.87
C ARG A 129 -8.22 -2.21 -15.73
N TRP A 130 -9.41 -1.67 -15.95
CA TRP A 130 -10.65 -2.40 -15.78
C TRP A 130 -11.57 -2.02 -16.95
N PRO A 131 -12.24 -3.00 -17.60
CA PRO A 131 -12.26 -4.45 -17.31
C PRO A 131 -10.94 -5.15 -17.63
N ARG A 132 -10.78 -6.40 -17.16
CA ARG A 132 -9.61 -7.26 -17.48
C ARG A 132 -10.06 -8.49 -18.23
N VAL A 133 -9.73 -8.58 -19.51
CA VAL A 133 -9.97 -9.78 -20.34
C VAL A 133 -9.01 -10.89 -19.91
N ARG A 134 -9.50 -12.14 -19.87
CA ARG A 134 -8.67 -13.33 -19.55
C ARG A 134 -7.79 -13.64 -20.76
N GLY A 135 -6.50 -13.91 -20.54
CA GLY A 135 -5.56 -14.22 -21.63
C GLY A 135 -5.89 -15.47 -22.45
N VAL A 136 -6.68 -16.40 -21.88
CA VAL A 136 -7.16 -17.61 -22.59
C VAL A 136 -8.29 -17.28 -23.58
N ALA A 137 -8.96 -16.14 -23.41
CA ALA A 137 -10.00 -15.66 -24.33
C ALA A 137 -9.45 -14.77 -25.45
N MET A 138 -8.13 -14.60 -25.52
CA MET A 138 -7.44 -13.78 -26.52
C MET A 138 -6.90 -14.63 -27.66
N HIS A 139 -6.51 -13.99 -28.76
CA HIS A 139 -5.86 -14.68 -29.88
C HIS A 139 -4.38 -15.02 -29.56
N PRO A 140 -3.77 -16.01 -30.25
CA PRO A 140 -2.35 -16.37 -30.05
C PRO A 140 -1.38 -15.20 -30.18
N VAL A 141 -1.70 -14.25 -31.07
CA VAL A 141 -0.88 -13.05 -31.33
C VAL A 141 -0.83 -12.09 -30.13
N GLU A 142 -1.88 -12.06 -29.32
CA GLU A 142 -2.02 -11.09 -28.22
C GLU A 142 -1.46 -11.63 -26.90
N HIS A 143 -1.63 -12.93 -26.66
CA HIS A 143 -1.37 -13.52 -25.36
C HIS A 143 -0.72 -14.91 -25.46
N PRO A 144 0.31 -15.22 -24.64
CA PRO A 144 0.94 -16.55 -24.61
C PRO A 144 0.03 -17.73 -24.27
N PHE A 145 -1.21 -17.47 -23.83
CA PHE A 145 -2.22 -18.47 -23.47
C PHE A 145 -3.44 -18.39 -24.40
N GLY A 146 -3.39 -17.53 -25.43
CA GLY A 146 -4.48 -17.34 -26.37
C GLY A 146 -4.47 -18.39 -27.48
N GLY A 147 -5.64 -18.57 -28.10
CA GLY A 147 -5.87 -19.51 -29.20
C GLY A 147 -6.36 -20.90 -28.82
N GLY A 148 -6.37 -21.78 -29.82
CA GLY A 148 -6.93 -23.13 -29.76
C GLY A 148 -8.45 -23.16 -29.96
N ASN A 149 -8.97 -24.34 -30.27
CA ASN A 149 -10.41 -24.55 -30.50
C ASN A 149 -11.21 -24.53 -29.18
N HIS A 150 -10.58 -24.87 -28.07
CA HIS A 150 -11.15 -24.82 -26.73
C HIS A 150 -10.34 -23.88 -25.84
N GLN A 151 -10.99 -23.14 -24.94
CA GLN A 151 -10.33 -22.23 -24.01
C GLN A 151 -9.51 -23.01 -22.96
N HIS A 152 -8.20 -23.14 -23.17
CA HIS A 152 -7.27 -23.76 -22.23
C HIS A 152 -5.88 -23.09 -22.32
N ILE A 153 -5.03 -23.30 -21.32
CA ILE A 153 -3.70 -22.65 -21.26
C ILE A 153 -2.68 -23.34 -22.19
N GLY A 154 -2.86 -24.64 -22.44
CA GLY A 154 -1.99 -25.47 -23.29
C GLY A 154 -0.63 -25.86 -22.67
N LYS A 155 -0.13 -25.10 -21.70
CA LYS A 155 1.18 -25.32 -21.04
C LYS A 155 1.14 -24.93 -19.56
N PRO A 156 2.14 -25.33 -18.75
CA PRO A 156 2.22 -24.91 -17.35
C PRO A 156 2.20 -23.38 -17.21
N SER A 157 1.36 -22.87 -16.32
CA SER A 157 1.21 -21.42 -16.07
C SER A 157 2.29 -20.84 -15.16
N THR A 158 3.23 -21.66 -14.68
CA THR A 158 4.38 -21.26 -13.86
C THR A 158 5.57 -20.85 -14.72
N ILE A 159 6.03 -19.61 -14.57
CA ILE A 159 7.09 -19.05 -15.42
C ILE A 159 8.33 -18.71 -14.60
N ARG A 160 9.52 -19.01 -15.15
CA ARG A 160 10.82 -18.69 -14.54
C ARG A 160 11.01 -17.17 -14.36
N ARG A 161 11.74 -16.77 -13.32
CA ARG A 161 12.02 -15.35 -13.03
C ARG A 161 12.80 -14.64 -14.15
N ALA A 162 13.67 -15.37 -14.84
CA ALA A 162 14.50 -14.85 -15.92
C ALA A 162 13.86 -14.94 -17.32
N ALA A 163 12.56 -15.28 -17.43
CA ALA A 163 11.86 -15.26 -18.71
C ALA A 163 11.86 -13.84 -19.31
N PRO A 164 11.86 -13.70 -20.65
CA PRO A 164 11.83 -12.40 -21.30
C PRO A 164 10.50 -11.66 -21.02
N ALA A 165 10.50 -10.35 -21.22
CA ALA A 165 9.26 -9.57 -21.27
C ALA A 165 8.33 -10.13 -22.36
N GLY A 166 7.01 -10.05 -22.16
CA GLY A 166 6.02 -10.72 -23.02
C GLY A 166 5.79 -12.20 -22.67
N ARG A 167 6.83 -12.97 -22.31
CA ARG A 167 6.67 -14.37 -21.84
C ARG A 167 6.36 -14.48 -20.34
N LYS A 168 6.65 -13.44 -19.56
CA LYS A 168 6.35 -13.34 -18.11
C LYS A 168 4.87 -13.13 -17.83
N VAL A 169 4.07 -14.17 -18.04
CA VAL A 169 2.60 -14.13 -17.86
C VAL A 169 2.13 -15.35 -17.06
N GLY A 170 1.12 -15.17 -16.21
CA GLY A 170 0.64 -16.20 -15.29
C GLY A 170 1.31 -16.14 -13.91
N LEU A 171 1.68 -17.31 -13.37
CA LEU A 171 2.29 -17.46 -12.05
C LEU A 171 3.82 -17.29 -12.14
N ILE A 172 4.29 -16.06 -12.03
CA ILE A 172 5.71 -15.72 -12.18
C ILE A 172 6.49 -16.10 -10.91
N ALA A 173 7.54 -16.91 -11.07
CA ALA A 173 8.42 -17.37 -10.01
C ALA A 173 7.67 -17.99 -8.82
N ALA A 174 6.56 -18.68 -9.11
CA ALA A 174 5.77 -19.33 -8.07
C ALA A 174 6.55 -20.51 -7.47
N ARG A 175 6.85 -20.42 -6.18
CA ARG A 175 7.48 -21.49 -5.40
C ARG A 175 6.52 -22.65 -5.08
N ARG A 176 5.22 -22.33 -4.99
CA ARG A 176 4.13 -23.27 -4.72
C ARG A 176 2.88 -22.78 -5.45
N THR A 177 2.07 -23.72 -5.92
CA THR A 177 0.77 -23.46 -6.56
C THR A 177 -0.37 -24.10 -5.76
N ARG A 178 -1.60 -23.93 -6.25
CA ARG A 178 -2.86 -24.43 -5.63
C ARG A 178 -3.27 -23.71 -4.34
N ARG A 179 -4.41 -24.14 -3.79
CA ARG A 179 -5.02 -23.58 -2.57
C ARG A 179 -4.09 -23.78 -1.37
N LEU A 180 -3.85 -22.71 -0.63
CA LEU A 180 -3.12 -22.77 0.63
C LEU A 180 -4.00 -23.46 1.68
N ARG A 181 -3.51 -24.57 2.25
CA ARG A 181 -4.09 -25.20 3.45
C ARG A 181 -3.24 -24.78 4.66
N GLY A 182 -3.89 -24.38 5.76
CA GLY A 182 -3.21 -23.83 6.95
C GLY A 182 -2.97 -22.31 6.90
N THR A 183 -2.14 -21.81 7.82
CA THR A 183 -1.84 -20.38 7.97
C THR A 183 -0.78 -19.91 6.96
N LYS A 184 -0.74 -18.59 6.69
CA LYS A 184 0.29 -18.01 5.83
C LYS A 184 1.60 -17.88 6.60
N ALA A 185 2.60 -18.69 6.25
CA ALA A 185 3.97 -18.45 6.69
C ALA A 185 4.48 -17.13 6.08
N VAL A 186 4.97 -16.23 6.93
CA VAL A 186 5.74 -15.07 6.48
C VAL A 186 7.10 -15.59 6.06
N GLN A 187 7.46 -15.43 4.78
CA GLN A 187 8.81 -15.72 4.34
C GLN A 187 9.74 -14.62 4.87
N GLU A 188 10.61 -14.98 5.82
CA GLU A 188 11.75 -14.15 6.18
C GLU A 188 12.66 -14.10 4.94
N LYS A 189 12.75 -12.94 4.31
CA LYS A 189 13.80 -12.69 3.33
C LYS A 189 14.97 -12.17 4.14
N GLU A 190 15.97 -13.02 4.35
CA GLU A 190 17.28 -12.54 4.75
C GLU A 190 17.77 -11.58 3.67
N ASN A 191 18.05 -10.36 4.10
CA ASN A 191 18.76 -9.33 3.37
C ASN A 191 20.04 -9.08 4.12
#